data_AF-A0A6J1BRC7-F1
#
_entry.id   AF-A0A6J1BRC7-F1
#
_cell.length_a   1.000
_cell.length_b   1.000
_cell.length_c   1.000
_cell.angle_alpha   90.00
_cell.angle_beta   90.00
_cell.angle_gamma   90.00
#
_symmetry.space_group_name_H-M   'P 1'
#
loop_
_entity.id
_entity.type
_entity.pdbx_description
1 polymer ?
#
loop_
_entity_poly.entity_id
_entity_poly.type
_entity_poly.pdbx_seq_one_letter_code
_entity_poly.pdbx_strand_id
1 'polypeptide(L)'
;MAVPKLATLTICIALIIFSASADVIVDGEGEDIIEVGREDGSDSSLLKIELEKLNSKIRELEVLIDEKTLELEKKDDLISQKDKIFRDKSNKISFLQSEIESLQREGKLHAEEKIGKAQARAGELEKQVSELKRELYAQNREKNALEERSSEAEKEMHKSITKLEKLQTTNKEQKSKIQKLERALKVAEEEMIKAKFEVTSKTEELMEVHGAWFPPWLASFWNEHVEPAMHLVMQKMWAGKAHVENCVGPHIEPIKAKWIPAMHERWVVVKTNSKPHLQSLCKRSSEAYEASKQALTSHIIKAQEFASPYFQKVKMVSEPYVDHVATVTKPHVDKVRVALNPYTKELAHACGKFLESAATHHRMVKSTIQEMLNSHDITRPIATKEFEWFLDSALLALPMIILFNLCRCCGISRKKARRPGRSANPTNARRRAKRGTSVK
;
A
#
# COMPACT_ATOMS: atom_id res chain seq x y z
N MET A 1 -62.08 -32.98 30.94
CA MET A 1 -63.47 -32.69 31.36
C MET A 1 -64.40 -32.96 30.18
N ALA A 2 -65.68 -33.26 30.44
CA ALA A 2 -66.83 -33.18 29.53
C ALA A 2 -66.70 -33.72 28.07
N VAL A 3 -67.11 -34.98 27.90
CA VAL A 3 -68.01 -35.45 26.81
C VAL A 3 -69.45 -35.23 27.36
N PRO A 4 -70.59 -35.10 26.62
CA PRO A 4 -70.93 -35.48 25.22
C PRO A 4 -71.53 -34.27 24.43
N LYS A 5 -72.24 -34.34 23.28
CA LYS A 5 -72.96 -35.37 22.48
C LYS A 5 -72.69 -35.03 20.99
N LEU A 6 -72.64 -35.97 20.04
CA LEU A 6 -73.79 -36.71 19.51
C LEU A 6 -73.31 -38.00 18.81
N ALA A 7 -73.91 -39.13 19.14
CA ALA A 7 -73.80 -40.39 18.42
C ALA A 7 -75.21 -40.92 18.11
N THR A 8 -75.31 -42.11 17.50
CA THR A 8 -76.52 -42.87 17.16
C THR A 8 -77.47 -42.23 16.14
N LEU A 9 -77.42 -42.70 14.89
CA LEU A 9 -78.54 -43.38 14.20
C LEU A 9 -78.11 -43.83 12.78
N THR A 10 -77.35 -44.93 12.72
CA THR A 10 -76.85 -45.51 11.45
C THR A 10 -77.19 -47.00 11.29
N ILE A 11 -78.03 -47.53 12.18
CA ILE A 11 -78.54 -48.91 12.21
C ILE A 11 -79.99 -48.82 12.70
N CYS A 12 -80.94 -49.48 12.01
CA CYS A 12 -82.25 -50.00 12.49
C CYS A 12 -83.41 -50.05 11.46
N ILE A 13 -83.22 -49.70 10.16
CA ILE A 13 -84.26 -49.96 9.13
C ILE A 13 -83.70 -50.83 7.99
N ALA A 14 -83.56 -52.11 8.31
CA ALA A 14 -83.60 -53.24 7.38
C ALA A 14 -84.34 -54.37 8.10
N LEU A 15 -84.91 -55.32 7.35
CA LEU A 15 -85.80 -56.40 7.84
C LEU A 15 -87.23 -55.96 8.24
N ILE A 16 -88.09 -55.74 7.24
CA ILE A 16 -89.27 -56.61 7.12
C ILE A 16 -89.19 -57.26 5.74
N ILE A 17 -89.34 -58.59 5.70
CA ILE A 17 -89.39 -59.39 4.48
C ILE A 17 -90.72 -60.14 4.50
N PHE A 18 -91.15 -60.56 3.31
CA PHE A 18 -92.13 -61.60 3.02
C PHE A 18 -93.59 -61.17 2.83
N SER A 19 -94.15 -61.71 1.75
CA SER A 19 -95.53 -61.62 1.29
C SER A 19 -96.36 -62.79 1.80
N ALA A 20 -97.68 -62.62 1.99
CA ALA A 20 -98.71 -63.45 1.33
C ALA A 20 -100.14 -63.15 1.84
N SER A 21 -101.11 -63.45 0.95
CA SER A 21 -102.48 -63.95 1.26
C SER A 21 -103.41 -63.19 2.23
N ALA A 22 -104.40 -62.53 1.61
CA ALA A 22 -105.84 -62.83 1.76
C ALA A 22 -106.66 -62.31 2.97
N ASP A 23 -107.77 -61.63 2.60
CA ASP A 23 -109.16 -62.00 2.92
C ASP A 23 -110.04 -61.30 4.01
N VAL A 24 -111.06 -60.59 3.47
CA VAL A 24 -112.46 -60.34 3.92
C VAL A 24 -112.76 -59.36 5.09
N ILE A 25 -114.00 -58.84 5.05
CA ILE A 25 -114.81 -58.15 6.09
C ILE A 25 -114.66 -56.61 6.16
N VAL A 26 -115.71 -55.77 6.25
CA VAL A 26 -117.10 -55.69 5.68
C VAL A 26 -117.74 -54.36 6.18
N ASP A 27 -118.95 -54.05 5.71
CA ASP A 27 -119.86 -52.92 6.06
C ASP A 27 -119.61 -51.55 5.40
N GLY A 28 -120.65 -50.86 4.92
CA GLY A 28 -122.05 -51.30 4.84
C GLY A 28 -123.03 -50.31 4.19
N GLU A 29 -124.26 -50.80 3.97
CA GLU A 29 -125.54 -50.08 3.72
C GLU A 29 -125.64 -49.16 2.47
N GLY A 30 -126.73 -49.19 1.69
CA GLY A 30 -127.93 -50.06 1.74
C GLY A 30 -128.95 -49.73 0.63
N GLU A 31 -129.99 -50.57 0.50
CA GLU A 31 -131.27 -50.38 -0.22
C GLU A 31 -131.20 -50.18 -1.77
N ASP A 32 -132.07 -50.71 -2.63
CA ASP A 32 -133.36 -51.44 -2.49
C ASP A 32 -133.45 -52.49 -3.65
N ILE A 33 -133.81 -53.79 -3.49
CA ILE A 33 -135.17 -54.43 -3.47
C ILE A 33 -136.24 -53.71 -4.33
N ILE A 34 -137.17 -54.30 -5.10
CA ILE A 34 -137.73 -55.66 -5.35
C ILE A 34 -137.99 -55.77 -6.91
N GLU A 35 -138.54 -56.79 -7.59
CA GLU A 35 -139.18 -58.10 -7.29
C GLU A 35 -138.93 -59.10 -8.46
N VAL A 36 -139.64 -60.24 -8.51
CA VAL A 36 -139.58 -61.27 -9.57
C VAL A 36 -140.89 -61.31 -10.37
N GLY A 37 -140.81 -61.37 -11.70
CA GLY A 37 -141.96 -61.61 -12.58
C GLY A 37 -141.53 -62.34 -13.86
N ARG A 38 -142.31 -63.36 -14.28
CA ARG A 38 -142.01 -64.23 -15.42
C ARG A 38 -143.06 -64.08 -16.51
N GLU A 39 -142.66 -64.44 -17.73
CA GLU A 39 -143.50 -64.95 -18.85
C GLU A 39 -143.82 -63.96 -19.99
N ASP A 40 -143.45 -64.41 -21.19
CA ASP A 40 -143.78 -64.04 -22.58
C ASP A 40 -144.29 -62.63 -22.95
N GLY A 41 -143.52 -61.98 -23.85
CA GLY A 41 -144.07 -61.68 -25.17
C GLY A 41 -143.83 -60.28 -25.76
N SER A 42 -143.32 -60.24 -26.99
CA SER A 42 -143.25 -59.08 -27.91
C SER A 42 -142.24 -57.97 -27.58
N ASP A 43 -140.99 -58.22 -27.97
CA ASP A 43 -139.91 -57.24 -28.13
C ASP A 43 -140.27 -56.06 -29.04
N SER A 44 -139.56 -54.92 -28.86
CA SER A 44 -138.81 -54.23 -29.95
C SER A 44 -138.45 -52.79 -29.55
N SER A 45 -139.37 -52.05 -28.91
CA SER A 45 -139.26 -50.59 -28.75
C SER A 45 -138.38 -50.13 -27.58
N LEU A 46 -138.51 -50.75 -26.41
CA LEU A 46 -137.83 -50.30 -25.19
C LEU A 46 -136.30 -50.52 -25.27
N LEU A 47 -135.88 -51.73 -25.66
CA LEU A 47 -134.48 -52.07 -25.90
C LEU A 47 -133.80 -51.11 -26.89
N LYS A 48 -134.54 -50.58 -27.86
CA LYS A 48 -133.99 -49.66 -28.86
C LYS A 48 -133.63 -48.30 -28.26
N ILE A 49 -134.44 -47.78 -27.32
CA ILE A 49 -134.16 -46.53 -26.61
C ILE A 49 -132.94 -46.71 -25.69
N GLU A 50 -132.81 -47.88 -25.04
CA GLU A 50 -131.62 -48.18 -24.23
C GLU A 50 -130.36 -48.37 -25.09
N LEU A 51 -130.47 -48.98 -26.27
CA LEU A 51 -129.37 -49.12 -27.24
C LEU A 51 -128.93 -47.77 -27.80
N GLU A 52 -129.86 -46.85 -28.07
CA GLU A 52 -129.54 -45.48 -28.49
C GLU A 52 -128.89 -44.67 -27.35
N LYS A 53 -129.35 -44.85 -26.10
CA LYS A 53 -128.75 -44.27 -24.88
C LYS A 53 -127.38 -44.86 -24.53
N LEU A 54 -127.13 -46.13 -24.86
CA LEU A 54 -125.78 -46.72 -24.81
C LEU A 54 -124.90 -46.12 -25.90
N ASN A 55 -125.37 -46.05 -27.15
CA ASN A 55 -124.60 -45.48 -28.26
C ASN A 55 -124.25 -44.00 -28.05
N SER A 56 -125.14 -43.19 -27.45
CA SER A 56 -124.81 -41.80 -27.12
C SER A 56 -123.70 -41.71 -26.06
N LYS A 57 -123.76 -42.54 -25.01
CA LYS A 57 -122.71 -42.64 -24.00
C LYS A 57 -121.40 -43.22 -24.54
N ILE A 58 -121.46 -44.20 -25.44
CA ILE A 58 -120.27 -44.76 -26.10
C ILE A 58 -119.58 -43.65 -26.90
N ARG A 59 -120.32 -42.87 -27.71
CA ARG A 59 -119.76 -41.73 -28.46
C ARG A 59 -119.21 -40.63 -27.56
N GLU A 60 -119.89 -40.33 -26.45
CA GLU A 60 -119.41 -39.35 -25.45
C GLU A 60 -118.10 -39.83 -24.79
N LEU A 61 -117.98 -41.13 -24.50
CA LEU A 61 -116.76 -41.76 -24.00
C LEU A 61 -115.67 -41.87 -25.07
N GLU A 62 -116.00 -42.15 -26.34
CA GLU A 62 -115.05 -42.15 -27.46
C GLU A 62 -114.43 -40.76 -27.64
N VAL A 63 -115.25 -39.70 -27.70
CA VAL A 63 -114.76 -38.31 -27.79
C VAL A 63 -113.94 -37.92 -26.57
N LEU A 64 -114.32 -38.35 -25.37
CA LEU A 64 -113.56 -38.08 -24.14
C LEU A 64 -112.25 -38.88 -24.09
N ILE A 65 -112.20 -40.10 -24.65
CA ILE A 65 -110.98 -40.88 -24.83
C ILE A 65 -110.05 -40.18 -25.83
N ASP A 66 -110.56 -39.74 -26.98
CA ASP A 66 -109.78 -39.02 -28.01
C ASP A 66 -109.25 -37.67 -27.50
N GLU A 67 -110.02 -36.94 -26.69
CA GLU A 67 -109.52 -35.74 -26.01
C GLU A 67 -108.41 -36.09 -25.01
N LYS A 68 -108.56 -37.20 -24.26
CA LYS A 68 -107.55 -37.62 -23.26
C LYS A 68 -106.28 -38.21 -23.88
N THR A 69 -106.35 -38.92 -24.99
CA THR A 69 -105.16 -39.40 -25.72
C THR A 69 -104.39 -38.20 -26.30
N LEU A 70 -105.08 -37.23 -26.90
CA LEU A 70 -104.48 -35.99 -27.38
C LEU A 70 -103.91 -35.10 -26.25
N GLU A 71 -104.53 -35.11 -25.06
CA GLU A 71 -103.99 -34.45 -23.86
C GLU A 71 -102.75 -35.16 -23.30
N LEU A 72 -102.70 -36.50 -23.40
CA LEU A 72 -101.53 -37.30 -23.01
C LEU A 72 -100.36 -37.13 -23.98
N GLU A 73 -100.60 -37.16 -25.29
CA GLU A 73 -99.58 -36.92 -26.34
C GLU A 73 -98.87 -35.57 -26.12
N LYS A 74 -99.65 -34.48 -25.94
CA LYS A 74 -99.11 -33.14 -25.63
C LYS A 74 -98.32 -33.08 -24.32
N LYS A 75 -98.61 -33.95 -23.35
CA LYS A 75 -97.84 -34.06 -22.10
C LYS A 75 -96.55 -34.85 -22.32
N ASP A 76 -96.57 -35.90 -23.13
CA ASP A 76 -95.40 -36.72 -23.44
C ASP A 76 -94.37 -35.95 -24.27
N ASP A 77 -94.80 -35.18 -25.27
CA ASP A 77 -93.96 -34.19 -25.99
C ASP A 77 -93.27 -33.22 -25.03
N LEU A 78 -94.03 -32.70 -24.06
CA LEU A 78 -93.54 -31.73 -23.07
C LEU A 78 -92.64 -32.38 -22.01
N ILE A 79 -92.82 -33.67 -21.72
CA ILE A 79 -91.88 -34.48 -20.92
C ILE A 79 -90.60 -34.70 -21.72
N SER A 80 -90.67 -35.17 -22.97
CA SER A 80 -89.53 -35.37 -23.87
C SER A 80 -88.67 -34.12 -24.04
N GLN A 81 -89.31 -32.94 -24.17
CA GLN A 81 -88.63 -31.65 -24.19
C GLN A 81 -87.91 -31.34 -22.86
N LYS A 82 -88.58 -31.54 -21.72
CA LYS A 82 -87.97 -31.35 -20.37
C LYS A 82 -86.80 -32.30 -20.15
N ASP A 83 -86.93 -33.55 -20.58
CA ASP A 83 -85.93 -34.59 -20.49
C ASP A 83 -84.68 -34.27 -21.31
N LYS A 84 -84.87 -33.71 -22.51
CA LYS A 84 -83.76 -33.18 -23.32
C LYS A 84 -83.04 -32.04 -22.59
N ILE A 85 -83.79 -31.07 -22.05
CA ILE A 85 -83.23 -29.95 -21.25
C ILE A 85 -82.52 -30.48 -19.98
N PHE A 86 -83.03 -31.54 -19.37
CA PHE A 86 -82.42 -32.16 -18.18
C PHE A 86 -81.10 -32.86 -18.54
N ARG A 87 -81.07 -33.63 -19.64
CA ARG A 87 -79.83 -34.24 -20.18
C ARG A 87 -78.79 -33.17 -20.52
N ASP A 88 -79.18 -32.11 -21.23
CA ASP A 88 -78.28 -31.00 -21.60
C ASP A 88 -77.73 -30.27 -20.37
N LYS A 89 -78.56 -30.04 -19.34
CA LYS A 89 -78.11 -29.47 -18.05
C LYS A 89 -77.18 -30.42 -17.28
N SER A 90 -77.50 -31.71 -17.23
CA SER A 90 -76.67 -32.73 -16.57
C SER A 90 -75.28 -32.81 -17.18
N ASN A 91 -75.21 -32.87 -18.53
CA ASN A 91 -73.96 -32.83 -19.29
C ASN A 91 -73.15 -31.55 -19.02
N LYS A 92 -73.81 -30.41 -18.84
CA LYS A 92 -73.14 -29.15 -18.52
C LYS A 92 -72.68 -29.07 -17.07
N ILE A 93 -73.37 -29.71 -16.13
CA ILE A 93 -72.94 -29.84 -14.73
C ILE A 93 -71.69 -30.71 -14.63
N SER A 94 -71.67 -31.89 -15.28
CA SER A 94 -70.51 -32.78 -15.26
C SER A 94 -69.29 -32.18 -15.99
N PHE A 95 -69.50 -31.45 -17.09
CA PHE A 95 -68.46 -30.62 -17.70
C PHE A 95 -67.86 -29.63 -16.67
N LEU A 96 -68.70 -28.78 -16.06
CA LEU A 96 -68.24 -27.77 -15.09
C LEU A 96 -67.58 -28.39 -13.85
N GLN A 97 -68.01 -29.57 -13.39
CA GLN A 97 -67.35 -30.31 -12.31
C GLN A 97 -65.92 -30.71 -12.71
N SER A 98 -65.74 -31.31 -13.90
CA SER A 98 -64.39 -31.67 -14.39
C SER A 98 -63.48 -30.46 -14.63
N GLU A 99 -64.03 -29.32 -15.05
CA GLU A 99 -63.32 -28.05 -15.21
C GLU A 99 -62.88 -27.49 -13.84
N ILE A 100 -63.77 -27.49 -12.84
CA ILE A 100 -63.46 -27.10 -11.45
C ILE A 100 -62.37 -27.99 -10.86
N GLU A 101 -62.44 -29.31 -11.02
CA GLU A 101 -61.38 -30.22 -10.56
C GLU A 101 -60.04 -29.95 -11.26
N SER A 102 -60.07 -29.62 -12.56
CA SER A 102 -58.86 -29.29 -13.32
C SER A 102 -58.22 -28.02 -12.78
N LEU A 103 -59.01 -26.96 -12.59
CA LEU A 103 -58.54 -25.69 -12.03
C LEU A 103 -58.07 -25.83 -10.57
N GLN A 104 -58.69 -26.70 -9.77
CA GLN A 104 -58.21 -27.02 -8.43
C GLN A 104 -56.86 -27.77 -8.45
N ARG A 105 -56.70 -28.76 -9.35
CA ARG A 105 -55.43 -29.48 -9.53
C ARG A 105 -54.31 -28.56 -10.01
N GLU A 106 -54.57 -27.75 -11.04
CA GLU A 106 -53.61 -26.78 -11.58
C GLU A 106 -53.26 -25.69 -10.56
N GLY A 107 -54.27 -25.12 -9.89
CA GLY A 107 -54.07 -24.12 -8.84
C GLY A 107 -53.24 -24.65 -7.66
N LYS A 108 -53.47 -25.90 -7.23
CA LYS A 108 -52.65 -26.54 -6.20
C LYS A 108 -51.21 -26.74 -6.69
N LEU A 109 -51.01 -27.35 -7.85
CA LEU A 109 -49.67 -27.63 -8.40
C LEU A 109 -48.85 -26.35 -8.58
N HIS A 110 -49.46 -25.28 -9.11
CA HIS A 110 -48.81 -23.98 -9.32
C HIS A 110 -48.50 -23.25 -8.00
N ALA A 111 -49.32 -23.44 -6.96
CA ALA A 111 -49.00 -22.94 -5.61
C ALA A 111 -47.85 -23.74 -4.98
N GLU A 112 -47.88 -25.06 -5.06
CA GLU A 112 -46.87 -25.99 -4.52
C GLU A 112 -45.51 -25.79 -5.20
N GLU A 113 -45.49 -25.60 -6.53
CA GLU A 113 -44.29 -25.25 -7.31
C GLU A 113 -43.72 -23.87 -6.93
N LYS A 114 -44.57 -22.87 -6.70
CA LYS A 114 -44.16 -21.54 -6.21
C LYS A 114 -43.60 -21.58 -4.80
N ILE A 115 -44.20 -22.38 -3.91
CA ILE A 115 -43.70 -22.61 -2.54
C ILE A 115 -42.32 -23.28 -2.59
N GLY A 116 -42.14 -24.32 -3.40
CA GLY A 116 -40.84 -24.98 -3.59
C GLY A 116 -39.77 -24.02 -4.13
N LYS A 117 -40.10 -23.22 -5.15
CA LYS A 117 -39.20 -22.17 -5.69
C LYS A 117 -38.85 -21.09 -4.66
N ALA A 118 -39.78 -20.73 -3.77
CA ALA A 118 -39.53 -19.77 -2.69
C ALA A 118 -38.67 -20.37 -1.57
N GLN A 119 -38.92 -21.62 -1.16
CA GLN A 119 -38.13 -22.32 -0.14
C GLN A 119 -36.69 -22.58 -0.60
N ALA A 120 -36.48 -22.98 -1.87
CA ALA A 120 -35.14 -23.16 -2.43
C ALA A 120 -34.33 -21.84 -2.38
N ARG A 121 -34.95 -20.73 -2.79
CA ARG A 121 -34.33 -19.38 -2.70
C ARG A 121 -34.07 -18.95 -1.26
N ALA A 122 -34.96 -19.27 -0.31
CA ALA A 122 -34.76 -18.96 1.10
C ALA A 122 -33.56 -19.71 1.68
N GLY A 123 -33.41 -21.01 1.39
CA GLY A 123 -32.25 -21.80 1.82
C GLY A 123 -30.92 -21.36 1.18
N GLU A 124 -30.95 -20.92 -0.08
CA GLU A 124 -29.76 -20.34 -0.74
C GLU A 124 -29.36 -18.99 -0.10
N LEU A 125 -30.32 -18.10 0.17
CA LEU A 125 -30.08 -16.84 0.87
C LEU A 125 -29.61 -17.06 2.32
N GLU A 126 -30.17 -18.03 3.04
CA GLU A 126 -29.71 -18.40 4.38
C GLU A 126 -28.26 -18.90 4.35
N LYS A 127 -27.89 -19.72 3.35
CA LYS A 127 -26.51 -20.16 3.14
C LYS A 127 -25.58 -18.97 2.91
N GLN A 128 -25.93 -18.04 2.01
CA GLN A 128 -25.15 -16.82 1.74
C GLN A 128 -25.00 -15.95 3.00
N VAL A 129 -26.07 -15.74 3.78
CA VAL A 129 -26.02 -15.02 5.06
C VAL A 129 -25.12 -15.73 6.07
N SER A 130 -25.14 -17.07 6.12
CA SER A 130 -24.27 -17.85 7.00
C SER A 130 -22.78 -17.71 6.63
N GLU A 131 -22.48 -17.58 5.33
CA GLU A 131 -21.14 -17.46 4.76
C GLU A 131 -20.57 -16.06 5.02
N LEU A 132 -21.32 -15.01 4.66
CA LEU A 132 -21.00 -13.60 4.96
C LEU A 132 -20.81 -13.36 6.46
N LYS A 133 -21.61 -14.03 7.31
CA LYS A 133 -21.46 -13.94 8.78
C LYS A 133 -20.15 -14.56 9.28
N ARG A 134 -19.67 -15.65 8.67
CA ARG A 134 -18.33 -16.23 8.99
C ARG A 134 -17.22 -15.30 8.54
N GLU A 135 -17.32 -14.76 7.32
CA GLU A 135 -16.32 -13.84 6.77
C GLU A 135 -16.21 -12.56 7.64
N LEU A 136 -17.34 -11.97 8.03
CA LEU A 136 -17.37 -10.82 8.94
C LEU A 136 -16.67 -11.12 10.28
N TYR A 137 -16.88 -12.30 10.88
CA TYR A 137 -16.16 -12.69 12.10
C TYR A 137 -14.66 -12.91 11.87
N ALA A 138 -14.25 -13.39 10.68
CA ALA A 138 -12.84 -13.54 10.33
C ALA A 138 -12.17 -12.16 10.14
N GLN A 139 -12.74 -11.30 9.29
CA GLN A 139 -12.25 -9.93 9.06
C GLN A 139 -12.19 -9.11 10.37
N ASN A 140 -13.16 -9.27 11.28
CA ASN A 140 -13.13 -8.58 12.58
C ASN A 140 -12.01 -9.09 13.50
N ARG A 141 -11.63 -10.38 13.43
CA ARG A 141 -10.46 -10.90 14.16
C ARG A 141 -9.16 -10.36 13.57
N GLU A 142 -9.04 -10.32 12.24
CA GLU A 142 -7.87 -9.74 11.56
C GLU A 142 -7.73 -8.24 11.85
N LYS A 143 -8.83 -7.48 11.80
CA LYS A 143 -8.88 -6.07 12.22
C LYS A 143 -8.31 -5.89 13.62
N ASN A 144 -8.79 -6.65 14.60
CA ASN A 144 -8.33 -6.55 15.99
C ASN A 144 -6.83 -6.86 16.13
N ALA A 145 -6.33 -7.88 15.42
CA ALA A 145 -4.90 -8.22 15.42
C ALA A 145 -4.02 -7.16 14.72
N LEU A 146 -4.55 -6.45 13.73
CA LEU A 146 -3.88 -5.31 13.11
C LEU A 146 -3.91 -4.06 14.00
N GLU A 147 -5.02 -3.83 14.73
CA GLU A 147 -5.18 -2.74 15.68
C GLU A 147 -4.23 -2.89 16.88
N GLU A 148 -4.08 -4.11 17.41
CA GLU A 148 -3.09 -4.44 18.44
C GLU A 148 -1.64 -4.17 17.97
N ARG A 149 -1.26 -4.66 16.78
CA ARG A 149 0.04 -4.41 16.16
C ARG A 149 0.31 -2.92 15.91
N SER A 150 -0.71 -2.15 15.50
CA SER A 150 -0.61 -0.70 15.37
C SER A 150 -0.29 -0.04 16.71
N SER A 151 -0.99 -0.45 17.78
CA SER A 151 -0.75 0.06 19.13
C SER A 151 0.67 -0.23 19.65
N GLU A 152 1.27 -1.35 19.25
CA GLU A 152 2.65 -1.69 19.62
C GLU A 152 3.68 -0.93 18.79
N ALA A 153 3.46 -0.80 17.48
CA ALA A 153 4.27 0.04 16.61
C ALA A 153 4.26 1.52 17.06
N GLU A 154 3.13 2.04 17.52
CA GLU A 154 3.01 3.38 18.10
C GLU A 154 3.82 3.52 19.41
N LYS A 155 3.78 2.53 20.31
CA LYS A 155 4.58 2.53 21.55
C LYS A 155 6.09 2.57 21.23
N GLU A 156 6.57 1.73 20.31
CA GLU A 156 7.98 1.76 19.90
C GLU A 156 8.35 3.03 19.11
N MET A 157 7.41 3.63 18.36
CA MET A 157 7.60 4.93 17.74
C MET A 157 7.78 6.03 18.79
N HIS A 158 6.92 6.13 19.81
CA HIS A 158 7.06 7.12 20.89
C HIS A 158 8.37 6.94 21.69
N LYS A 159 8.74 5.68 21.98
CA LYS A 159 10.03 5.30 22.59
C LYS A 159 11.23 5.66 21.70
N SER A 160 11.06 5.71 20.38
CA SER A 160 12.08 6.16 19.43
C SER A 160 12.16 7.67 19.30
N ILE A 161 11.02 8.37 19.33
CA ILE A 161 10.94 9.84 19.36
C ILE A 161 11.64 10.37 20.62
N THR A 162 11.33 9.84 21.80
CA THR A 162 11.97 10.27 23.07
C THR A 162 13.47 9.95 23.14
N LYS A 163 13.96 8.94 22.41
CA LYS A 163 15.41 8.73 22.19
C LYS A 163 16.01 9.80 21.29
N LEU A 164 15.34 10.13 20.18
CA LEU A 164 15.79 11.18 19.24
C LEU A 164 15.82 12.57 19.89
N GLU A 165 14.85 12.89 20.75
CA GLU A 165 14.84 14.13 21.54
C GLU A 165 16.03 14.23 22.49
N LYS A 166 16.36 13.14 23.20
CA LYS A 166 17.56 13.04 24.05
C LYS A 166 18.86 13.18 23.26
N LEU A 167 18.94 12.63 22.05
CA LEU A 167 20.08 12.84 21.15
C LEU A 167 20.13 14.28 20.61
N GLN A 168 18.98 14.94 20.43
CA GLN A 168 18.94 16.33 20.00
C GLN A 168 19.38 17.29 21.12
N THR A 169 19.07 17.02 22.39
CA THR A 169 19.54 17.84 23.52
C THR A 169 21.05 17.67 23.76
N THR A 170 21.58 16.45 23.74
CA THR A 170 23.03 16.23 23.88
C THR A 170 23.82 16.81 22.69
N ASN A 171 23.30 16.76 21.47
CA ASN A 171 23.92 17.42 20.31
C ASN A 171 23.96 18.95 20.47
N LYS A 172 22.86 19.58 20.92
CA LYS A 172 22.83 21.02 21.25
C LYS A 172 23.87 21.37 22.33
N GLU A 173 23.98 20.54 23.36
CA GLU A 173 24.97 20.72 24.43
C GLU A 173 26.41 20.60 23.90
N GLN A 174 26.73 19.54 23.15
CA GLN A 174 28.03 19.35 22.49
C GLN A 174 28.40 20.52 21.59
N LYS A 175 27.46 21.01 20.77
CA LYS A 175 27.67 22.21 19.93
C LYS A 175 28.02 23.43 20.77
N SER A 176 27.36 23.63 21.92
CA SER A 176 27.70 24.72 22.84
C SER A 176 29.09 24.58 23.49
N LYS A 177 29.54 23.34 23.76
CA LYS A 177 30.88 23.04 24.28
C LYS A 177 31.96 23.32 23.22
N ILE A 178 31.73 22.90 21.98
CA ILE A 178 32.61 23.19 20.83
C ILE A 178 32.76 24.71 20.66
N GLN A 179 31.66 25.48 20.65
CA GLN A 179 31.72 26.95 20.54
C GLN A 179 32.42 27.66 21.71
N LYS A 180 32.50 27.05 22.90
CA LYS A 180 33.30 27.56 24.02
C LYS A 180 34.79 27.28 23.81
N LEU A 181 35.13 26.06 23.36
CA LEU A 181 36.52 25.67 23.06
C LEU A 181 37.09 26.45 21.87
N GLU A 182 36.30 26.67 20.82
CA GLU A 182 36.66 27.49 19.64
C GLU A 182 37.04 28.93 20.03
N ARG A 183 36.29 29.54 20.96
CA ARG A 183 36.62 30.87 21.50
C ARG A 183 37.88 30.86 22.37
N ALA A 184 38.02 29.86 23.25
CA ALA A 184 39.19 29.73 24.10
C ALA A 184 40.47 29.50 23.30
N LEU A 185 40.39 28.72 22.21
CA LEU A 185 41.47 28.50 21.26
C LEU A 185 41.86 29.80 20.56
N LYS A 186 40.89 30.59 20.06
CA LYS A 186 41.18 31.91 19.48
C LYS A 186 41.88 32.87 20.44
N VAL A 187 41.42 32.95 21.69
CA VAL A 187 42.09 33.78 22.70
C VAL A 187 43.52 33.30 22.98
N ALA A 188 43.75 31.98 22.98
CA ALA A 188 45.10 31.42 23.12
C ALA A 188 45.98 31.69 21.89
N GLU A 189 45.43 31.70 20.67
CA GLU A 189 46.14 32.11 19.45
C GLU A 189 46.49 33.61 19.47
N GLU A 190 45.56 34.46 19.88
CA GLU A 190 45.73 35.91 20.01
C GLU A 190 46.79 36.27 21.06
N GLU A 191 46.73 35.68 22.27
CA GLU A 191 47.76 35.86 23.31
C GLU A 191 49.11 35.22 22.92
N MET A 192 49.13 34.12 22.16
CA MET A 192 50.39 33.54 21.63
C MET A 192 51.04 34.46 20.60
N ILE A 193 50.26 35.13 19.75
CA ILE A 193 50.75 36.13 18.79
C ILE A 193 51.29 37.34 19.55
N LYS A 194 50.56 37.84 20.55
CA LYS A 194 51.00 38.96 21.40
C LYS A 194 52.28 38.62 22.17
N ALA A 195 52.36 37.45 22.80
CA ALA A 195 53.55 37.00 23.52
C ALA A 195 54.77 36.86 22.60
N LYS A 196 54.59 36.44 21.33
CA LYS A 196 55.68 36.48 20.34
C LYS A 196 56.16 37.90 20.07
N PHE A 197 55.25 38.86 19.87
CA PHE A 197 55.61 40.26 19.67
C PHE A 197 56.34 40.86 20.88
N GLU A 198 55.87 40.57 22.10
CA GLU A 198 56.55 40.97 23.34
C GLU A 198 57.93 40.32 23.50
N VAL A 199 58.10 39.06 23.08
CA VAL A 199 59.41 38.40 23.08
C VAL A 199 60.32 39.02 22.03
N THR A 200 59.84 39.38 20.84
CA THR A 200 60.68 40.07 19.84
C THR A 200 61.10 41.46 20.30
N SER A 201 60.18 42.28 20.85
CA SER A 201 60.53 43.62 21.33
C SER A 201 61.47 43.56 22.54
N LYS A 202 61.23 42.66 23.49
CA LYS A 202 62.15 42.43 24.62
C LYS A 202 63.48 41.84 24.17
N THR A 203 63.54 41.11 23.05
CA THR A 203 64.81 40.64 22.47
C THR A 203 65.59 41.78 21.82
N GLU A 204 64.89 42.75 21.23
CA GLU A 204 65.46 43.97 20.65
C GLU A 204 66.00 44.90 21.77
N GLU A 205 65.21 45.16 22.82
CA GLU A 205 65.65 45.83 24.05
C GLU A 205 66.83 45.09 24.71
N LEU A 206 66.78 43.75 24.81
CA LEU A 206 67.85 42.94 25.39
C LEU A 206 69.13 43.04 24.57
N MET A 207 69.04 43.03 23.24
CA MET A 207 70.17 43.19 22.32
C MET A 207 70.82 44.57 22.46
N GLU A 208 70.01 45.62 22.56
CA GLU A 208 70.47 47.00 22.79
C GLU A 208 71.20 47.12 24.16
N VAL A 209 70.66 46.52 25.22
CA VAL A 209 71.28 46.50 26.56
C VAL A 209 72.50 45.55 26.64
N HIS A 210 72.47 44.40 25.95
CA HIS A 210 73.53 43.38 26.05
C HIS A 210 74.68 43.60 25.07
N GLY A 211 74.56 44.53 24.12
CA GLY A 211 75.71 45.10 23.42
C GLY A 211 76.77 45.67 24.38
N ALA A 212 76.40 45.99 25.62
CA ALA A 212 77.29 46.40 26.70
C ALA A 212 77.60 45.31 27.75
N TRP A 213 77.00 44.10 27.69
CA TRP A 213 77.17 43.04 28.70
C TRP A 213 77.81 41.75 28.14
N PHE A 214 77.70 41.46 26.85
CA PHE A 214 78.45 40.33 26.28
C PHE A 214 79.97 40.60 26.38
N PRO A 215 80.78 39.63 26.87
CA PRO A 215 82.22 39.72 26.79
C PRO A 215 82.66 39.95 25.33
N PRO A 216 83.67 40.80 25.04
CA PRO A 216 83.96 41.25 23.67
C PRO A 216 84.13 40.12 22.65
N TRP A 217 84.65 38.95 23.06
CA TRP A 217 84.83 37.78 22.19
C TRP A 217 83.52 37.11 21.75
N LEU A 218 82.44 37.23 22.53
CA LEU A 218 81.14 36.64 22.21
C LEU A 218 80.30 37.60 21.35
N ALA A 219 80.41 38.91 21.61
CA ALA A 219 79.88 39.94 20.72
C ALA A 219 80.56 39.88 19.34
N SER A 220 81.89 39.76 19.28
CA SER A 220 82.59 39.59 18.00
C SER A 220 82.20 38.28 17.31
N PHE A 221 82.16 37.15 18.02
CA PHE A 221 81.72 35.87 17.43
C PHE A 221 80.30 35.95 16.83
N TRP A 222 79.37 36.61 17.51
CA TRP A 222 78.01 36.78 16.98
C TRP A 222 78.01 37.63 15.70
N ASN A 223 78.67 38.78 15.72
CA ASN A 223 78.67 39.74 14.61
C ASN A 223 79.60 39.34 13.44
N GLU A 224 80.60 38.47 13.68
CA GLU A 224 81.52 37.95 12.65
C GLU A 224 81.03 36.64 12.01
N HIS A 225 80.25 35.81 12.72
CA HIS A 225 79.94 34.45 12.28
C HIS A 225 78.45 34.09 12.27
N VAL A 226 77.62 34.64 13.17
CA VAL A 226 76.20 34.26 13.30
C VAL A 226 75.31 35.23 12.53
N GLU A 227 75.42 36.52 12.81
CA GLU A 227 74.64 37.57 12.16
C GLU A 227 74.93 37.65 10.64
N PRO A 228 76.19 37.63 10.14
CA PRO A 228 76.43 37.63 8.70
C PRO A 228 75.91 36.37 8.01
N ALA A 229 75.91 35.22 8.71
CA ALA A 229 75.36 33.98 8.16
C ALA A 229 73.83 34.03 8.07
N MET A 230 73.15 34.53 9.11
CA MET A 230 71.69 34.73 9.08
C MET A 230 71.29 35.79 8.05
N HIS A 231 71.97 36.93 8.01
CA HIS A 231 71.73 37.97 7.02
C HIS A 231 71.98 37.46 5.60
N LEU A 232 73.07 36.70 5.35
CA LEU A 232 73.34 36.10 4.05
C LEU A 232 72.28 35.07 3.63
N VAL A 233 71.74 34.28 4.56
CA VAL A 233 70.64 33.34 4.28
C VAL A 233 69.34 34.09 3.97
N MET A 234 69.00 35.11 4.76
CA MET A 234 67.80 35.92 4.55
C MET A 234 67.89 36.73 3.24
N GLN A 235 69.03 37.38 2.99
CA GLN A 235 69.32 38.13 1.77
C GLN A 235 69.35 37.22 0.54
N LYS A 236 69.85 35.98 0.63
CA LYS A 236 69.75 35.00 -0.47
C LYS A 236 68.33 34.46 -0.66
N MET A 237 67.51 34.37 0.38
CA MET A 237 66.09 34.02 0.25
C MET A 237 65.31 35.12 -0.49
N TRP A 238 65.60 36.40 -0.22
CA TRP A 238 64.98 37.52 -0.93
C TRP A 238 65.57 37.74 -2.34
N ALA A 239 66.90 37.74 -2.50
CA ALA A 239 67.55 37.90 -3.80
C ALA A 239 67.35 36.69 -4.73
N GLY A 240 67.20 35.48 -4.17
CA GLY A 240 66.83 34.26 -4.92
C GLY A 240 65.47 34.35 -5.59
N LYS A 241 64.59 35.27 -5.15
CA LYS A 241 63.32 35.59 -5.83
C LYS A 241 63.51 36.52 -7.05
N ALA A 242 64.66 37.18 -7.19
CA ALA A 242 64.95 38.17 -8.23
C ALA A 242 66.06 37.74 -9.21
N HIS A 243 66.71 36.59 -9.00
CA HIS A 243 67.84 36.15 -9.82
C HIS A 243 67.68 34.72 -10.38
N VAL A 244 66.45 34.36 -10.75
CA VAL A 244 66.14 33.15 -11.53
C VAL A 244 66.66 33.23 -12.97
N GLU A 245 66.99 34.43 -13.47
CA GLU A 245 66.98 34.72 -14.90
C GLU A 245 68.35 34.96 -15.57
N ASN A 246 69.48 35.00 -14.85
CA ASN A 246 70.77 35.36 -15.51
C ASN A 246 72.11 34.80 -14.95
N CYS A 247 72.12 33.81 -14.04
CA CYS A 247 73.38 33.34 -13.41
C CYS A 247 73.61 31.81 -13.38
N VAL A 248 73.11 31.07 -14.39
CA VAL A 248 73.30 29.61 -14.50
C VAL A 248 74.74 29.21 -14.86
N GLY A 249 75.53 30.09 -15.48
CA GLY A 249 76.88 29.77 -15.98
C GLY A 249 77.99 29.70 -14.92
N PRO A 250 78.46 30.84 -14.34
CA PRO A 250 79.84 30.91 -13.83
C PRO A 250 80.08 30.30 -12.43
N HIS A 251 79.04 30.11 -11.62
CA HIS A 251 79.21 29.83 -10.18
C HIS A 251 79.10 28.34 -9.80
N ILE A 252 78.86 27.45 -10.75
CA ILE A 252 78.68 26.01 -10.46
C ILE A 252 79.99 25.35 -10.01
N GLU A 253 81.15 25.71 -10.58
CA GLU A 253 82.41 25.02 -10.28
C GLU A 253 82.90 25.16 -8.83
N PRO A 254 82.99 26.36 -8.21
CA PRO A 254 83.45 26.49 -6.82
C PRO A 254 82.51 25.81 -5.83
N ILE A 255 81.20 25.81 -6.11
CA ILE A 255 80.19 25.10 -5.33
C ILE A 255 80.42 23.58 -5.42
N LYS A 256 80.59 23.06 -6.65
CA LYS A 256 80.80 21.63 -6.91
C LYS A 256 82.13 21.11 -6.37
N ALA A 257 83.20 21.93 -6.42
CA ALA A 257 84.55 21.52 -6.06
C ALA A 257 84.87 21.67 -4.55
N LYS A 258 84.34 22.69 -3.86
CA LYS A 258 84.67 22.96 -2.44
C LYS A 258 83.49 22.75 -1.49
N TRP A 259 82.28 23.22 -1.84
CA TRP A 259 81.14 23.16 -0.93
C TRP A 259 80.48 21.77 -0.88
N ILE A 260 80.33 21.08 -2.03
CA ILE A 260 79.74 19.73 -2.03
C ILE A 260 80.58 18.75 -1.19
N PRO A 261 81.92 18.65 -1.32
CA PRO A 261 82.71 17.74 -0.49
C PRO A 261 82.67 18.09 1.01
N ALA A 262 82.88 19.36 1.39
CA ALA A 262 82.88 19.76 2.80
C ALA A 262 81.51 19.59 3.48
N MET A 263 80.41 19.84 2.75
CA MET A 263 79.07 19.57 3.25
C MET A 263 78.76 18.06 3.27
N HIS A 264 79.28 17.28 2.31
CA HIS A 264 79.18 15.83 2.32
C HIS A 264 79.92 15.21 3.53
N GLU A 265 81.13 15.65 3.88
CA GLU A 265 81.84 15.20 5.09
C GLU A 265 81.04 15.50 6.37
N ARG A 266 80.60 16.75 6.55
CA ARG A 266 79.80 17.14 7.72
C ARG A 266 78.48 16.37 7.77
N TRP A 267 77.84 16.13 6.62
CA TRP A 267 76.63 15.31 6.52
C TRP A 267 76.91 13.84 6.83
N VAL A 268 78.06 13.28 6.44
CA VAL A 268 78.50 11.92 6.80
C VAL A 268 78.74 11.80 8.30
N VAL A 269 79.34 12.79 8.96
CA VAL A 269 79.52 12.80 10.42
C VAL A 269 78.15 12.85 11.13
N VAL A 270 77.26 13.76 10.73
CA VAL A 270 75.89 13.86 11.29
C VAL A 270 75.10 12.58 11.05
N LYS A 271 75.19 11.98 9.86
CA LYS A 271 74.55 10.70 9.50
C LYS A 271 75.13 9.54 10.31
N THR A 272 76.43 9.52 10.57
CA THR A 272 77.09 8.46 11.36
C THR A 272 76.68 8.53 12.83
N ASN A 273 76.63 9.72 13.43
CA ASN A 273 76.20 9.90 14.82
C ASN A 273 74.69 9.71 15.01
N SER A 274 73.84 10.17 14.08
CA SER A 274 72.37 10.03 14.22
C SER A 274 71.84 8.63 13.88
N LYS A 275 72.49 7.89 12.96
CA LYS A 275 72.07 6.54 12.54
C LYS A 275 71.82 5.56 13.69
N PRO A 276 72.70 5.34 14.68
CA PRO A 276 72.43 4.39 15.76
C PRO A 276 71.22 4.79 16.62
N HIS A 277 71.03 6.08 16.89
CA HIS A 277 69.87 6.57 17.64
C HIS A 277 68.56 6.42 16.85
N LEU A 278 68.57 6.73 15.56
CA LEU A 278 67.42 6.53 14.68
C LEU A 278 67.08 5.03 14.50
N GLN A 279 68.09 4.16 14.32
CA GLN A 279 67.87 2.71 14.24
C GLN A 279 67.34 2.13 15.56
N SER A 280 67.82 2.62 16.71
CA SER A 280 67.30 2.27 18.04
C SER A 280 65.83 2.70 18.23
N LEU A 281 65.50 3.94 17.86
CA LEU A 281 64.14 4.49 17.95
C LEU A 281 63.17 3.73 17.03
N CYS A 282 63.56 3.50 15.76
CA CYS A 282 62.78 2.71 14.82
C CYS A 282 62.54 1.29 15.34
N LYS A 283 63.59 0.59 15.80
CA LYS A 283 63.48 -0.76 16.36
C LYS A 283 62.49 -0.81 17.54
N ARG A 284 62.65 0.04 18.55
CA ARG A 284 61.73 0.12 19.69
C ARG A 284 60.29 0.46 19.28
N SER A 285 60.10 1.33 18.28
CA SER A 285 58.77 1.65 17.78
C SER A 285 58.10 0.45 17.08
N SER A 286 58.84 -0.33 16.30
CA SER A 286 58.33 -1.57 15.69
C SER A 286 58.04 -2.68 16.71
N GLU A 287 58.87 -2.83 17.73
CA GLU A 287 58.66 -3.79 18.82
C GLU A 287 57.42 -3.43 19.65
N ALA A 288 57.25 -2.15 20.00
CA ALA A 288 56.05 -1.67 20.69
C ALA A 288 54.78 -1.78 19.84
N TYR A 289 54.88 -1.55 18.52
CA TYR A 289 53.76 -1.69 17.59
C TYR A 289 53.31 -3.14 17.45
N GLU A 290 54.23 -4.09 17.23
CA GLU A 290 53.87 -5.52 17.15
C GLU A 290 53.38 -6.08 18.50
N ALA A 291 53.94 -5.65 19.64
CA ALA A 291 53.42 -6.02 20.95
C ALA A 291 51.99 -5.49 21.17
N SER A 292 51.71 -4.23 20.80
CA SER A 292 50.38 -3.64 20.86
C SER A 292 49.38 -4.37 19.95
N LYS A 293 49.80 -4.69 18.72
CA LYS A 293 49.03 -5.46 17.74
C LYS A 293 48.72 -6.88 18.23
N GLN A 294 49.67 -7.57 18.86
CA GLN A 294 49.43 -8.89 19.48
C GLN A 294 48.43 -8.80 20.64
N ALA A 295 48.59 -7.80 21.53
CA ALA A 295 47.65 -7.56 22.62
C ALA A 295 46.23 -7.30 22.10
N LEU A 296 46.06 -6.38 21.15
CA LEU A 296 44.77 -6.08 20.50
C LEU A 296 44.19 -7.31 19.80
N THR A 297 45.00 -8.13 19.12
CA THR A 297 44.53 -9.34 18.43
C THR A 297 43.76 -10.27 19.37
N SER A 298 44.21 -10.44 20.62
CA SER A 298 43.50 -11.26 21.62
C SER A 298 42.11 -10.71 22.01
N HIS A 299 41.95 -9.39 21.99
CA HIS A 299 40.68 -8.72 22.28
C HIS A 299 39.76 -8.67 21.06
N ILE A 300 40.33 -8.51 19.86
CA ILE A 300 39.59 -8.56 18.59
C ILE A 300 39.00 -9.95 18.37
N ILE A 301 39.78 -11.02 18.60
CA ILE A 301 39.28 -12.40 18.53
C ILE A 301 38.15 -12.62 19.54
N LYS A 302 38.30 -12.24 20.81
CA LYS A 302 37.23 -12.37 21.82
C LYS A 302 35.96 -11.58 21.46
N ALA A 303 36.11 -10.38 20.87
CA ALA A 303 34.97 -9.59 20.40
C ALA A 303 34.28 -10.25 19.19
N GLN A 304 35.05 -10.84 18.27
CA GLN A 304 34.55 -11.59 17.13
C GLN A 304 33.85 -12.89 17.56
N GLU A 305 34.42 -13.65 18.50
CA GLU A 305 33.82 -14.84 19.11
C GLU A 305 32.51 -14.51 19.81
N PHE A 306 32.46 -13.42 20.60
CA PHE A 306 31.25 -12.99 21.28
C PHE A 306 30.16 -12.52 20.29
N ALA A 307 30.52 -11.84 19.20
CA ALA A 307 29.58 -11.36 18.20
C ALA A 307 29.11 -12.44 17.21
N SER A 308 29.96 -13.43 16.93
CA SER A 308 29.70 -14.54 15.98
C SER A 308 28.34 -15.25 16.18
N PRO A 309 27.94 -15.72 17.38
CA PRO A 309 26.65 -16.38 17.57
C PRO A 309 25.46 -15.45 17.35
N TYR A 310 25.59 -14.14 17.60
CA TYR A 310 24.54 -13.18 17.26
C TYR A 310 24.42 -13.00 15.74
N PHE A 311 25.54 -12.87 15.02
CA PHE A 311 25.53 -12.81 13.56
C PHE A 311 25.02 -14.11 12.92
N GLN A 312 25.39 -15.28 13.43
CA GLN A 312 24.86 -16.56 12.95
C GLN A 312 23.35 -16.71 13.23
N LYS A 313 22.87 -16.28 14.41
CA LYS A 313 21.45 -16.33 14.75
C LYS A 313 20.63 -15.35 13.91
N VAL A 314 21.14 -14.14 13.67
CA VAL A 314 20.55 -13.19 12.71
C VAL A 314 20.56 -13.77 11.30
N LYS A 315 21.67 -14.39 10.86
CA LYS A 315 21.76 -15.06 9.55
C LYS A 315 20.67 -16.12 9.42
N MET A 316 20.61 -17.12 10.30
CA MET A 316 19.59 -18.19 10.26
C MET A 316 18.15 -17.68 10.29
N VAL A 317 17.87 -16.57 10.99
CA VAL A 317 16.54 -15.95 11.00
C VAL A 317 16.26 -15.18 9.71
N SER A 318 17.25 -14.52 9.12
CA SER A 318 17.08 -13.66 7.93
C SER A 318 17.18 -14.39 6.59
N GLU A 319 18.05 -15.40 6.48
CA GLU A 319 18.36 -16.15 5.27
C GLU A 319 17.11 -16.71 4.55
N PRO A 320 16.15 -17.40 5.21
CA PRO A 320 14.92 -17.84 4.55
C PRO A 320 14.01 -16.70 4.07
N TYR A 321 14.03 -15.52 4.72
CA TYR A 321 13.27 -14.35 4.24
C TYR A 321 13.98 -13.64 3.09
N VAL A 322 15.30 -13.57 3.10
CA VAL A 322 16.12 -13.04 2.00
C VAL A 322 15.95 -13.93 0.77
N ASP A 323 15.99 -15.26 0.94
CA ASP A 323 15.77 -16.22 -0.14
C ASP A 323 14.31 -16.22 -0.63
N HIS A 324 13.32 -16.07 0.26
CA HIS A 324 11.92 -15.93 -0.15
C HIS A 324 11.69 -14.63 -0.94
N VAL A 325 12.20 -13.49 -0.46
CA VAL A 325 12.14 -12.22 -1.19
C VAL A 325 12.90 -12.32 -2.51
N ALA A 326 14.08 -12.95 -2.55
CA ALA A 326 14.85 -13.14 -3.77
C ALA A 326 14.11 -14.02 -4.79
N THR A 327 13.57 -15.17 -4.37
CA THR A 327 12.84 -16.09 -5.26
C THR A 327 11.54 -15.50 -5.79
N VAL A 328 10.76 -14.79 -4.96
CA VAL A 328 9.55 -14.06 -5.40
C VAL A 328 9.91 -12.90 -6.33
N THR A 329 10.96 -12.14 -6.01
CA THR A 329 11.29 -10.91 -6.75
C THR A 329 12.07 -11.18 -8.05
N LYS A 330 12.83 -12.28 -8.13
CA LYS A 330 13.62 -12.68 -9.30
C LYS A 330 12.85 -12.65 -10.63
N PRO A 331 11.70 -13.34 -10.83
CA PRO A 331 10.97 -13.30 -12.09
C PRO A 331 10.49 -11.88 -12.47
N HIS A 332 10.19 -11.03 -11.50
CA HIS A 332 9.83 -9.62 -11.75
C HIS A 332 11.04 -8.79 -12.14
N VAL A 333 12.18 -8.95 -11.47
CA VAL A 333 13.45 -8.27 -11.81
C VAL A 333 13.98 -8.73 -13.16
N ASP A 334 13.89 -10.01 -13.49
CA ASP A 334 14.31 -10.55 -14.78
C ASP A 334 13.38 -10.06 -15.91
N LYS A 335 12.06 -10.00 -15.68
CA LYS A 335 11.11 -9.39 -16.63
C LYS A 335 11.37 -7.90 -16.84
N VAL A 336 11.67 -7.15 -15.78
CA VAL A 336 12.06 -5.73 -15.88
C VAL A 336 13.42 -5.57 -16.58
N ARG A 337 14.40 -6.42 -16.30
CA ARG A 337 15.71 -6.45 -16.98
C ARG A 337 15.56 -6.70 -18.48
N VAL A 338 14.72 -7.65 -18.90
CA VAL A 338 14.45 -7.92 -20.31
C VAL A 338 13.73 -6.75 -20.98
N ALA A 339 12.73 -6.16 -20.33
CA ALA A 339 12.00 -5.00 -20.85
C ALA A 339 12.87 -3.73 -20.95
N LEU A 340 13.84 -3.55 -20.03
CA LEU A 340 14.79 -2.44 -20.04
C LEU A 340 16.02 -2.69 -20.94
N ASN A 341 16.31 -3.94 -21.33
CA ASN A 341 17.46 -4.31 -22.17
C ASN A 341 17.64 -3.45 -23.45
N PRO A 342 16.59 -3.13 -24.26
CA PRO A 342 16.75 -2.21 -25.38
C PRO A 342 17.17 -0.80 -24.90
N TYR A 343 16.49 -0.25 -23.90
CA TYR A 343 16.78 1.08 -23.36
C TYR A 343 18.15 1.17 -22.68
N THR A 344 18.64 0.10 -22.03
CA THR A 344 19.98 0.09 -21.44
C THR A 344 21.08 -0.02 -22.49
N LYS A 345 20.82 -0.71 -23.62
CA LYS A 345 21.73 -0.72 -24.77
C LYS A 345 21.78 0.65 -25.45
N GLU A 346 20.62 1.28 -25.66
CA GLU A 346 20.51 2.62 -26.22
C GLU A 346 21.17 3.67 -25.32
N LEU A 347 20.92 3.62 -24.00
CA LEU A 347 21.58 4.47 -23.02
C LEU A 347 23.09 4.22 -22.96
N ALA A 348 23.56 2.97 -23.02
CA ALA A 348 24.99 2.67 -23.07
C ALA A 348 25.64 3.21 -24.36
N HIS A 349 24.95 3.13 -25.50
CA HIS A 349 25.42 3.67 -26.77
C HIS A 349 25.44 5.22 -26.78
N ALA A 350 24.41 5.86 -26.20
CA ALA A 350 24.36 7.31 -26.02
C ALA A 350 25.43 7.81 -25.05
N CYS A 351 25.64 7.13 -23.92
CA CYS A 351 26.74 7.40 -22.99
C CYS A 351 28.11 7.16 -23.65
N GLY A 352 28.26 6.12 -24.48
CA GLY A 352 29.48 5.88 -25.27
C GLY A 352 29.81 7.05 -26.19
N LYS A 353 28.87 7.45 -27.05
CA LYS A 353 28.99 8.63 -27.93
C LYS A 353 29.25 9.92 -27.15
N PHE A 354 28.60 10.10 -26.00
CA PHE A 354 28.82 11.25 -25.12
C PHE A 354 30.24 11.24 -24.54
N LEU A 355 30.76 10.09 -24.08
CA LEU A 355 32.11 9.97 -23.56
C LEU A 355 33.18 10.12 -24.64
N GLU A 356 32.95 9.61 -25.86
CA GLU A 356 33.82 9.82 -27.03
C GLU A 356 33.88 11.32 -27.41
N SER A 357 32.71 11.98 -27.46
CA SER A 357 32.61 13.42 -27.70
C SER A 357 33.29 14.22 -26.59
N ALA A 358 33.02 13.91 -25.31
CA ALA A 358 33.60 14.59 -24.16
C ALA A 358 35.12 14.40 -24.10
N ALA A 359 35.64 13.20 -24.39
CA ALA A 359 37.08 12.94 -24.49
C ALA A 359 37.73 13.71 -25.65
N THR A 360 37.01 13.87 -26.77
CA THR A 360 37.50 14.64 -27.93
C THR A 360 37.53 16.14 -27.62
N HIS A 361 36.47 16.70 -27.02
CA HIS A 361 36.44 18.09 -26.56
C HIS A 361 37.46 18.34 -25.44
N HIS A 362 37.65 17.40 -24.51
CA HIS A 362 38.68 17.49 -23.47
C HIS A 362 40.08 17.59 -24.07
N ARG A 363 40.42 16.71 -25.04
CA ARG A 363 41.71 16.78 -25.75
C ARG A 363 41.86 18.10 -26.51
N MET A 364 40.83 18.55 -27.21
CA MET A 364 40.85 19.79 -28.00
C MET A 364 41.04 21.03 -27.11
N VAL A 365 40.28 21.14 -26.01
CA VAL A 365 40.41 22.25 -25.05
C VAL A 365 41.78 22.19 -24.37
N LYS A 366 42.28 21.01 -24.00
CA LYS A 366 43.63 20.85 -23.44
C LYS A 366 44.70 21.30 -24.44
N SER A 367 44.65 20.87 -25.70
CA SER A 367 45.64 21.24 -26.71
C SER A 367 45.59 22.74 -27.02
N THR A 368 44.41 23.33 -27.19
CA THR A 368 44.28 24.78 -27.45
C THR A 368 44.76 25.61 -26.27
N ILE A 369 44.52 25.18 -25.02
CA ILE A 369 45.08 25.86 -23.83
C ILE A 369 46.60 25.72 -23.79
N GLN A 370 47.16 24.52 -24.01
CA GLN A 370 48.61 24.31 -24.05
C GLN A 370 49.28 25.11 -25.18
N GLU A 371 48.65 25.22 -26.35
CA GLU A 371 49.14 25.99 -27.50
C GLU A 371 49.12 27.50 -27.22
N MET A 372 48.00 28.02 -26.70
CA MET A 372 47.89 29.43 -26.25
C MET A 372 48.90 29.78 -25.16
N LEU A 373 49.16 28.85 -24.23
CA LEU A 373 50.08 29.07 -23.11
C LEU A 373 51.55 29.07 -23.56
N ASN A 374 51.89 28.28 -24.59
CA ASN A 374 53.23 28.23 -25.18
C ASN A 374 53.50 29.35 -26.22
N SER A 375 52.46 29.92 -26.85
CA SER A 375 52.60 30.92 -27.92
C SER A 375 52.87 32.34 -27.44
N HIS A 376 52.66 32.63 -26.15
CA HIS A 376 52.95 33.93 -25.55
C HIS A 376 54.09 33.81 -24.53
N ASP A 377 55.17 34.58 -24.71
CA ASP A 377 56.36 34.48 -23.85
C ASP A 377 56.09 34.77 -22.35
N ILE A 378 55.05 35.55 -22.04
CA ILE A 378 54.61 35.83 -20.66
C ILE A 378 53.96 34.61 -19.99
N THR A 379 53.25 33.77 -20.73
CA THR A 379 52.55 32.58 -20.18
C THR A 379 53.36 31.30 -20.31
N ARG A 380 54.34 31.26 -21.20
CA ARG A 380 55.23 30.12 -21.44
C ARG A 380 55.91 29.56 -20.18
N PRO A 381 56.30 30.36 -19.15
CA PRO A 381 56.81 29.83 -17.88
C PRO A 381 55.77 29.05 -17.05
N ILE A 382 54.48 29.23 -17.33
CA ILE A 382 53.36 28.58 -16.64
C ILE A 382 53.06 27.20 -17.25
N ALA A 383 53.57 26.89 -18.45
CA ALA A 383 53.41 25.61 -19.15
C ALA A 383 54.25 24.46 -18.56
N THR A 384 54.22 24.31 -17.23
CA THR A 384 54.95 23.25 -16.51
C THR A 384 54.11 21.97 -16.39
N LYS A 385 54.78 20.83 -16.14
CA LYS A 385 54.12 19.54 -15.89
C LYS A 385 53.16 19.55 -14.70
N GLU A 386 53.36 20.46 -13.74
CA GLU A 386 52.45 20.66 -12.62
C GLU A 386 51.16 21.33 -13.09
N PHE A 387 51.25 22.35 -13.95
CA PHE A 387 50.09 22.96 -14.58
C PHE A 387 49.31 21.97 -15.46
N GLU A 388 49.98 21.07 -16.18
CA GLU A 388 49.31 19.99 -16.93
C GLU A 388 48.45 19.09 -16.02
N TRP A 389 48.97 18.72 -14.83
CA TRP A 389 48.24 17.92 -13.85
C TRP A 389 47.06 18.68 -13.22
N PHE A 390 47.22 19.98 -12.93
CA PHE A 390 46.12 20.83 -12.50
C PHE A 390 45.05 21.02 -13.58
N LEU A 391 45.46 21.14 -14.85
CA LEU A 391 44.55 21.29 -16.00
C LEU A 391 43.73 20.01 -16.23
N ASP A 392 44.36 18.83 -16.21
CA ASP A 392 43.67 17.53 -16.28
C ASP A 392 42.69 17.35 -15.11
N SER A 393 43.11 17.69 -13.89
CA SER A 393 42.27 17.65 -12.70
C SER A 393 41.08 18.62 -12.80
N ALA A 394 41.29 19.82 -13.34
CA ALA A 394 40.24 20.84 -13.50
C ALA A 394 39.21 20.44 -14.57
N LEU A 395 39.65 19.97 -15.75
CA LEU A 395 38.74 19.49 -16.80
C LEU A 395 37.95 18.24 -16.38
N LEU A 396 38.47 17.42 -15.46
CA LEU A 396 37.74 16.29 -14.88
C LEU A 396 36.73 16.74 -13.80
N ALA A 397 37.11 17.68 -12.94
CA ALA A 397 36.29 18.12 -11.82
C ALA A 397 35.16 19.09 -12.21
N LEU A 398 35.39 20.00 -13.16
CA LEU A 398 34.41 21.02 -13.56
C LEU A 398 33.08 20.43 -14.05
N PRO A 399 33.05 19.44 -14.98
CA PRO A 399 31.79 18.80 -15.40
C PRO A 399 31.05 18.14 -14.23
N MET A 400 31.76 17.48 -13.31
CA MET A 400 31.17 16.83 -12.14
C MET A 400 30.55 17.85 -11.17
N ILE A 401 31.22 18.99 -10.95
CA ILE A 401 30.69 20.09 -10.12
C ILE A 401 29.47 20.75 -10.77
N ILE A 402 29.49 20.95 -12.09
CA ILE A 402 28.36 21.49 -12.86
C ILE A 402 27.16 20.53 -12.79
N LEU A 403 27.36 19.23 -13.04
CA LEU A 403 26.33 18.20 -12.91
C LEU A 403 25.75 18.13 -11.48
N PHE A 404 26.60 18.17 -10.46
CA PHE A 404 26.18 18.18 -9.05
C PHE A 404 25.33 19.41 -8.70
N ASN A 405 25.69 20.59 -9.21
CA ASN A 405 24.93 21.82 -9.03
C ASN A 405 23.62 21.83 -9.84
N LEU A 406 23.61 21.29 -11.06
CA LEU A 406 22.39 21.11 -11.86
C LEU A 406 21.41 20.14 -11.17
N CYS A 407 21.88 19.00 -10.66
CA CYS A 407 21.05 18.05 -9.89
C CYS A 407 20.45 18.68 -8.62
N ARG A 408 21.18 19.62 -7.97
CA ARG A 408 20.65 20.43 -6.86
C ARG A 408 19.59 21.45 -7.32
N CYS A 409 19.77 22.07 -8.49
CA CYS A 409 18.85 23.06 -9.04
C CYS A 409 17.56 22.44 -9.58
N CYS A 410 17.64 21.31 -10.29
CA CYS A 410 16.51 20.59 -10.91
C CYS A 410 15.55 19.92 -9.90
N GLY A 411 15.71 20.15 -8.60
CA GLY A 411 14.64 19.98 -7.63
C GLY A 411 14.29 18.56 -7.22
N ILE A 412 14.99 17.53 -7.73
CA ILE A 412 14.76 16.10 -7.43
C ILE A 412 14.76 15.82 -5.91
N SER A 413 15.50 16.62 -5.12
CA SER A 413 15.55 16.51 -3.65
C SER A 413 14.78 17.60 -2.88
N ARG A 414 13.95 18.44 -3.54
CA ARG A 414 13.13 19.44 -2.86
C ARG A 414 11.97 18.78 -2.11
N LYS A 415 12.19 18.45 -0.83
CA LYS A 415 11.12 18.08 0.10
C LYS A 415 9.99 19.11 0.04
N LYS A 416 8.79 18.68 -0.37
CA LYS A 416 7.59 19.50 -0.49
C LYS A 416 7.30 20.19 0.85
N ALA A 417 7.47 21.51 0.91
CA ALA A 417 7.19 22.27 2.13
C ALA A 417 5.73 22.05 2.55
N ARG A 418 5.51 21.61 3.80
CA ARG A 418 4.16 21.57 4.38
C ARG A 418 3.63 22.99 4.40
N ARG A 419 2.56 23.26 3.62
CA ARG A 419 1.78 24.49 3.79
C ARG A 419 1.26 24.51 5.24
N PRO A 420 1.33 25.65 5.94
CA PRO A 420 0.61 25.80 7.21
C PRO A 420 -0.87 25.49 7.00
N GLY A 421 -1.48 24.76 7.95
CA GLY A 421 -2.92 24.52 7.93
C GLY A 421 -3.65 25.87 8.00
N ARG A 422 -4.48 26.16 7.00
CA ARG A 422 -5.22 27.43 6.90
C ARG A 422 -6.41 27.39 7.87
N SER A 423 -6.15 27.56 9.16
CA SER A 423 -7.21 27.69 10.17
C SER A 423 -8.05 28.92 9.86
N ALA A 424 -9.34 28.71 9.61
CA ALA A 424 -10.29 29.79 9.41
C ALA A 424 -10.77 30.27 10.78
N ASN A 425 -10.49 31.52 11.13
CA ASN A 425 -11.16 32.20 12.25
C ASN A 425 -11.15 33.73 12.05
N PRO A 426 -12.20 34.31 11.43
CA PRO A 426 -12.23 35.73 11.09
C PRO A 426 -12.91 36.58 12.18
N THR A 427 -12.20 36.88 13.27
CA THR A 427 -12.75 37.68 14.39
C THR A 427 -11.93 38.94 14.72
N ASN A 428 -12.42 40.09 14.21
CA ASN A 428 -12.36 41.40 14.86
C ASN A 428 -11.00 42.08 15.12
N ALA A 429 -10.19 42.30 14.08
CA ALA A 429 -9.20 43.38 14.08
C ALA A 429 -9.88 44.76 13.91
N ARG A 430 -10.35 45.34 15.01
CA ARG A 430 -11.15 46.60 15.05
C ARG A 430 -10.35 47.81 14.54
N ARG A 431 -10.95 48.66 13.69
CA ARG A 431 -10.36 49.91 13.17
C ARG A 431 -9.75 50.78 14.29
N ARG A 432 -8.52 51.27 14.08
CA ARG A 432 -8.09 52.58 14.60
C ARG A 432 -7.60 53.45 13.44
N ALA A 433 -8.33 54.52 13.17
CA ALA A 433 -7.97 55.53 12.19
C ALA A 433 -7.12 56.65 12.82
N LYS A 434 -6.50 57.47 11.98
CA LYS A 434 -5.67 58.62 12.36
C LYS A 434 -6.40 59.57 13.34
N ARG A 435 -5.66 60.07 14.33
CA ARG A 435 -5.64 61.50 14.69
C ARG A 435 -4.17 61.88 14.92
N GLY A 436 -3.80 63.11 14.57
CA GLY A 436 -2.46 63.65 14.78
C GLY A 436 -2.50 64.87 15.70
N THR A 437 -1.30 65.40 15.99
CA THR A 437 -1.02 66.80 16.36
C THR A 437 -1.93 67.48 17.40
N SER A 438 -1.39 67.71 18.60
CA SER A 438 -1.34 69.07 19.12
C SER A 438 -0.15 69.27 20.06
N VAL A 439 0.35 70.50 20.09
CA VAL A 439 1.41 71.02 20.96
C VAL A 439 0.89 71.22 22.39
N LYS A 440 1.63 70.75 23.38
CA LYS A 440 2.20 71.58 24.46
C LYS A 440 3.31 70.85 25.20
#